data_AF-A0A7W0CT79-F1
#
_entry.id   AF-A0A7W0CT79-F1
#
_cell.length_a   1.000
_cell.length_b   1.000
_cell.length_c   1.000
_cell.angle_alpha   90.00
_cell.angle_beta   90.00
_cell.angle_gamma   90.00
#
_symmetry.space_group_name_H-M   'P 1'
#
loop_
_entity.id
_entity.type
_entity.pdbx_description
1 polymer ?
#
loop_
_entity_poly.entity_id
_entity_poly.type
_entity_poly.pdbx_seq_one_letter_code
_entity_poly.pdbx_strand_id
1 'polypeptide(L)'
;MVDILHRVGIKSSTTEVYDALTTAEGLAKWWATDTQGEGGDLGGVLRFRFEAGGFDMKVLELQPGARVLWEVVDGPAEWVGTQVRWELSQADDYTVVLFKHAGWKEPVEFMHHCSTKWALFLMSLKSLVETGEGAPDPRDVKIDNWN
;
A
#
# COMPACT_ATOMS: atom_id res chain seq x y z
N MET A 1 -13.36 -7.92 14.86
CA MET A 1 -12.29 -7.35 14.02
C MET A 1 -12.90 -6.40 13.03
N VAL A 2 -12.19 -5.32 12.71
CA VAL A 2 -12.61 -4.25 11.80
C VAL A 2 -11.58 -4.11 10.69
N ASP A 3 -12.02 -3.65 9.51
CA ASP A 3 -11.19 -3.58 8.31
C ASP A 3 -11.27 -2.18 7.68
N ILE A 4 -10.17 -1.70 7.09
CA ILE A 4 -10.17 -0.52 6.20
C ILE A 4 -10.32 -1.03 4.78
N LEU A 5 -11.33 -0.53 4.06
CA LEU A 5 -11.67 -0.95 2.70
C LEU A 5 -11.71 0.25 1.76
N HIS A 6 -11.05 0.16 0.61
CA HIS A 6 -11.08 1.19 -0.42
C HIS A 6 -11.23 0.57 -1.81
N ARG A 7 -11.80 1.34 -2.74
CA ARG A 7 -11.87 0.99 -4.17
C ARG A 7 -11.37 2.16 -4.99
N VAL A 8 -10.43 1.91 -5.91
CA VAL A 8 -9.94 2.92 -6.86
C VAL A 8 -9.85 2.33 -8.27
N GLY A 9 -10.22 3.12 -9.27
CA GLY A 9 -10.01 2.80 -10.69
C GLY A 9 -8.82 3.57 -11.22
N ILE A 10 -7.89 2.87 -11.85
CA ILE A 10 -6.65 3.41 -12.43
C ILE A 10 -6.65 3.10 -13.92
N LYS A 11 -6.53 4.10 -14.79
CA LYS A 11 -6.59 3.97 -16.25
C LYS A 11 -5.27 3.42 -16.80
N SER A 12 -5.10 2.11 -16.65
CA SER A 12 -3.87 1.37 -16.98
C SER A 12 -4.14 -0.14 -16.92
N SER A 13 -3.18 -0.94 -17.40
CA SER A 13 -3.22 -2.40 -17.32
C SER A 13 -3.00 -2.92 -15.90
N THR A 14 -3.52 -4.10 -15.60
CA THR A 14 -3.30 -4.73 -14.28
C THR A 14 -1.81 -5.04 -14.04
N THR A 15 -1.04 -5.28 -15.09
CA THR A 15 0.41 -5.53 -15.01
C THR A 15 1.15 -4.31 -14.47
N GLU A 16 0.90 -3.12 -15.02
CA GLU A 16 1.56 -1.88 -14.58
C GLU A 16 1.22 -1.54 -13.11
N VAL A 17 -0.05 -1.71 -12.73
CA VAL A 17 -0.47 -1.53 -11.32
C VAL A 17 0.17 -2.57 -10.42
N TYR A 18 0.24 -3.83 -10.86
CA TYR A 18 0.88 -4.91 -10.10
C TYR A 18 2.37 -4.63 -9.87
N ASP A 19 3.09 -4.24 -10.92
CA ASP A 19 4.52 -3.93 -10.84
C ASP A 19 4.80 -2.75 -9.88
N ALA A 20 3.92 -1.74 -9.88
CA ALA A 20 3.99 -0.62 -8.95
C ALA A 20 3.76 -1.03 -7.48
N LEU A 21 3.08 -2.15 -7.23
CA LEU A 21 2.84 -2.70 -5.89
C LEU A 21 3.94 -3.67 -5.44
N THR A 22 4.57 -4.41 -6.34
CA THR A 22 5.48 -5.51 -5.98
C THR A 22 6.96 -5.17 -6.09
N THR A 23 7.32 -4.07 -6.74
CA THR A 23 8.73 -3.64 -6.85
C THR A 23 9.07 -2.59 -5.80
N ALA A 24 10.26 -2.67 -5.20
CA ALA A 24 10.73 -1.63 -4.28
C ALA A 24 10.81 -0.26 -4.96
N GLU A 25 11.22 -0.22 -6.23
CA GLU A 25 11.22 1.00 -7.05
C GLU A 25 9.80 1.57 -7.26
N GLY A 26 8.83 0.73 -7.59
CA GLY A 26 7.43 1.13 -7.75
C GLY A 26 6.88 1.70 -6.46
N LEU A 27 7.00 0.95 -5.36
CA LEU A 27 6.56 1.37 -4.02
C LEU A 27 7.20 2.71 -3.60
N ALA A 28 8.49 2.91 -3.89
CA ALA A 28 9.19 4.15 -3.57
C ALA A 28 8.65 5.38 -4.32
N LYS A 29 8.00 5.17 -5.47
CA LYS A 29 7.47 6.26 -6.31
C LYS A 29 6.07 6.72 -5.93
N TRP A 30 5.30 5.97 -5.13
CA TRP A 30 3.95 6.38 -4.73
C TRP A 30 3.67 6.28 -3.22
N TRP A 31 4.40 5.45 -2.47
CA TRP A 31 4.19 5.24 -1.04
C TRP A 31 5.22 5.98 -0.17
N ALA A 32 6.47 5.52 -0.16
CA ALA A 32 7.54 6.09 0.67
C ALA A 32 8.89 5.97 0.00
N THR A 33 9.63 7.08 -0.16
CA THR A 33 10.89 7.06 -0.93
C THR A 33 11.96 6.15 -0.35
N ASP A 34 11.97 5.94 0.97
CA ASP A 34 12.83 4.95 1.62
C ASP A 34 12.10 3.60 1.73
N THR A 35 11.99 2.92 0.58
CA THR A 35 11.48 1.56 0.46
C THR A 35 12.60 0.62 0.01
N GLN A 36 12.77 -0.49 0.73
CA GLN A 36 13.81 -1.48 0.44
C GLN A 36 13.24 -2.91 0.55
N GLY A 37 13.95 -3.87 -0.02
CA GLY A 37 13.67 -5.30 0.14
C GLY A 37 13.04 -5.96 -1.09
N GLU A 38 12.52 -7.17 -0.87
CA GLU A 38 12.18 -8.14 -1.92
C GLU A 38 10.66 -8.28 -2.06
N GLY A 39 9.98 -7.25 -2.57
CA GLY A 39 8.52 -7.27 -2.73
C GLY A 39 7.99 -8.22 -3.81
N GLY A 40 8.86 -8.59 -4.76
CA GLY A 40 8.54 -9.48 -5.87
C GLY A 40 8.71 -10.96 -5.55
N ASP A 41 9.21 -11.29 -4.36
CA ASP A 41 9.53 -12.65 -3.95
C ASP A 41 8.58 -13.13 -2.86
N LEU A 42 8.03 -14.32 -3.04
CA LEU A 42 7.19 -14.94 -2.02
C LEU A 42 8.02 -15.20 -0.75
N GLY A 43 7.56 -14.67 0.39
CA GLY A 43 8.28 -14.72 1.65
C GLY A 43 9.32 -13.60 1.83
N GLY A 44 9.55 -12.78 0.80
CA GLY A 44 10.39 -11.59 0.88
C GLY A 44 9.83 -10.56 1.86
N VAL A 45 10.69 -9.66 2.34
CA VAL A 45 10.33 -8.63 3.32
C VAL A 45 10.57 -7.25 2.73
N LEU A 46 9.50 -6.47 2.64
CA LEU A 46 9.50 -5.04 2.32
C LEU A 46 9.72 -4.24 3.60
N ARG A 47 10.59 -3.23 3.52
CA ARG A 47 10.92 -2.34 4.62
C ARG A 47 10.63 -0.92 4.21
N PHE A 48 9.72 -0.27 4.92
CA PHE A 48 9.34 1.12 4.70
C PHE A 48 9.87 1.95 5.86
N ARG A 49 10.56 3.05 5.55
CA ARG A 49 11.09 3.97 6.56
C ARG A 49 10.59 5.39 6.28
N PHE A 50 10.25 6.06 7.37
CA PHE A 50 9.71 7.41 7.46
C PHE A 50 10.48 8.13 8.57
N GLU A 51 10.43 9.46 8.61
CA GLU A 51 11.12 10.24 9.65
C GLU A 51 10.70 9.83 11.07
N ALA A 52 9.42 9.56 11.28
CA ALA A 52 8.84 9.18 12.57
C ALA A 52 8.90 7.66 12.88
N GLY A 53 9.48 6.83 12.03
CA GLY A 53 9.57 5.39 12.24
C GLY A 53 9.43 4.55 10.97
N GLY A 54 8.96 3.31 11.10
CA GLY A 54 8.83 2.42 9.95
C GLY A 54 8.08 1.15 10.29
N PHE A 55 7.88 0.33 9.27
CA PHE A 55 7.28 -0.99 9.40
C PHE A 55 7.83 -1.92 8.34
N ASP A 56 7.82 -3.21 8.67
CA ASP A 56 8.24 -4.28 7.78
C ASP A 56 7.04 -5.15 7.44
N MET A 57 6.94 -5.52 6.17
CA MET A 57 5.84 -6.32 5.63
C MET A 57 6.38 -7.54 4.92
N LYS A 58 5.92 -8.73 5.32
CA LYS A 58 6.26 -9.99 4.67
C LYS A 58 5.28 -10.28 3.54
N VAL A 59 5.79 -10.65 2.39
CA VAL A 59 4.99 -11.07 1.23
C VAL A 59 4.46 -12.49 1.47
N LEU A 60 3.14 -12.62 1.55
CA LEU A 60 2.45 -13.90 1.79
C LEU A 60 1.84 -14.49 0.52
N GLU A 61 1.51 -13.66 -0.46
CA GLU A 61 0.87 -14.11 -1.71
C GLU A 61 1.21 -13.16 -2.86
N LEU A 62 1.54 -13.73 -4.01
CA LEU A 62 1.76 -13.03 -5.27
C LEU A 62 1.04 -13.79 -6.39
N GLN A 63 0.05 -13.14 -6.99
CA GLN A 63 -0.60 -13.60 -8.22
C GLN A 63 -0.47 -12.48 -9.26
N PRO A 64 0.46 -12.62 -10.23
CA PRO A 64 0.74 -11.58 -11.22
C PRO A 64 -0.51 -11.00 -11.87
N GLY A 65 -0.66 -9.67 -11.78
CA GLY A 65 -1.79 -8.93 -12.37
C GLY A 65 -3.14 -9.16 -11.69
N ALA A 66 -3.21 -9.90 -10.57
CA ALA A 66 -4.47 -10.28 -9.94
C ALA A 66 -4.51 -10.01 -8.44
N ARG A 67 -3.45 -10.37 -7.69
CA ARG A 67 -3.49 -10.28 -6.22
C ARG A 67 -2.12 -10.17 -5.58
N VAL A 68 -2.06 -9.38 -4.50
CA VAL A 68 -0.90 -9.26 -3.62
C VAL A 68 -1.38 -9.29 -2.16
N LEU A 69 -0.71 -10.04 -1.30
CA LEU A 69 -0.97 -10.07 0.14
C LEU A 69 0.31 -9.88 0.93
N TRP A 70 0.27 -8.93 1.84
CA TRP A 70 1.33 -8.70 2.82
C TRP A 70 0.79 -8.87 4.24
N GLU A 71 1.68 -9.28 5.15
CA GLU A 71 1.45 -9.26 6.59
C GLU A 71 2.46 -8.31 7.24
N VAL A 72 1.99 -7.47 8.16
CA VAL A 72 2.88 -6.59 8.92
C VAL A 72 3.57 -7.40 10.01
N VAL A 73 4.90 -7.47 9.94
CA VAL A 73 5.72 -8.27 10.86
C VAL A 73 6.52 -7.43 11.84
N ASP A 74 6.67 -6.13 11.59
CA ASP A 74 7.30 -5.16 12.50
C ASP A 74 6.70 -3.76 12.28
N GLY A 75 6.69 -2.92 13.32
CA GLY A 75 6.12 -1.57 13.29
C GLY A 75 5.17 -1.26 14.46
N PRO A 76 4.22 -0.32 14.28
CA PRO A 76 3.23 0.03 15.31
C PRO A 76 2.46 -1.19 15.82
N ALA A 77 2.20 -1.25 17.12
CA ALA A 77 1.58 -2.40 17.78
C ALA A 77 0.17 -2.72 17.23
N GLU A 78 -0.53 -1.71 16.73
CA GLU A 78 -1.85 -1.81 16.10
C GLU A 78 -1.79 -2.48 14.71
N TRP A 79 -0.65 -2.39 14.03
CA TRP A 79 -0.45 -2.99 12.71
C TRP A 79 0.15 -4.40 12.77
N VAL A 80 1.00 -4.72 13.74
CA VAL A 80 1.66 -6.05 13.76
C VAL A 80 0.62 -7.19 13.76
N GLY A 81 0.72 -8.07 12.76
CA GLY A 81 -0.21 -9.19 12.51
C GLY A 81 -1.43 -8.84 11.65
N THR A 82 -1.62 -7.58 11.26
CA THR A 82 -2.63 -7.20 10.26
C THR A 82 -2.16 -7.57 8.85
N GLN A 83 -3.10 -7.60 7.91
CA GLN A 83 -2.83 -7.95 6.52
C GLN A 83 -3.22 -6.82 5.58
N VAL A 84 -2.35 -6.53 4.61
CA VAL A 84 -2.62 -5.58 3.52
C VAL A 84 -2.81 -6.38 2.24
N ARG A 85 -4.02 -6.29 1.67
CA ARG A 85 -4.44 -7.04 0.49
C ARG A 85 -4.80 -6.10 -0.64
N TRP A 86 -4.37 -6.50 -1.84
CA TRP A 86 -4.65 -5.87 -3.10
C TRP A 86 -5.30 -6.91 -4.01
N GLU A 87 -6.51 -6.64 -4.48
CA GLU A 87 -7.17 -7.43 -5.52
C GLU A 87 -7.33 -6.55 -6.76
N LEU A 88 -6.82 -7.03 -7.88
CA LEU A 88 -6.74 -6.32 -9.16
C LEU A 88 -7.65 -7.01 -10.17
N SER A 89 -8.39 -6.22 -10.94
CA SER A 89 -9.17 -6.74 -12.06
C SER A 89 -9.24 -5.70 -13.17
N GLN A 90 -9.15 -6.14 -14.42
CA GLN A 90 -9.35 -5.27 -15.57
C GLN A 90 -10.86 -5.06 -15.80
N ALA A 91 -11.27 -3.81 -15.97
CA ALA A 91 -12.62 -3.39 -16.36
C ALA A 91 -12.50 -2.25 -17.36
N ASP A 92 -12.82 -2.52 -18.63
CA ASP A 92 -12.58 -1.61 -19.75
C ASP A 92 -11.12 -1.11 -19.76
N ASP A 93 -10.91 0.19 -19.91
CA ASP A 93 -9.59 0.84 -19.89
C ASP A 93 -9.00 1.00 -18.46
N TYR A 94 -9.65 0.45 -17.44
CA TYR A 94 -9.27 0.64 -16.04
C TYR A 94 -8.86 -0.67 -15.37
N THR A 95 -7.82 -0.60 -14.55
CA THR A 95 -7.61 -1.54 -13.45
C THR A 95 -8.41 -1.09 -12.25
N VAL A 96 -9.30 -1.95 -11.76
CA VAL A 96 -9.99 -1.78 -10.48
C VAL A 96 -9.14 -2.41 -9.39
N VAL A 97 -8.74 -1.60 -8.42
CA VAL A 97 -8.05 -2.04 -7.21
C VAL A 97 -9.06 -2.07 -6.07
N LEU A 98 -9.25 -3.25 -5.47
CA LEU A 98 -9.89 -3.41 -4.17
C LEU A 98 -8.82 -3.55 -3.12
N PHE A 99 -8.66 -2.48 -2.33
CA PHE A 99 -7.70 -2.41 -1.25
C PHE A 99 -8.35 -2.81 0.06
N LYS A 100 -7.63 -3.60 0.86
CA LYS A 100 -8.06 -3.99 2.20
C LYS A 100 -6.88 -4.02 3.16
N HIS A 101 -6.97 -3.28 4.25
CA HIS A 101 -6.11 -3.46 5.43
C HIS A 101 -6.95 -4.09 6.54
N ALA A 102 -6.73 -5.38 6.76
CA ALA A 102 -7.59 -6.26 7.54
C ALA A 102 -6.97 -6.68 8.88
N GLY A 103 -7.83 -7.07 9.81
CA GLY A 103 -7.39 -7.73 11.05
C GLY A 103 -7.09 -6.77 12.19
N TRP A 104 -7.58 -5.54 12.13
CA TRP A 104 -7.47 -4.61 13.25
C TRP A 104 -8.28 -5.14 14.44
N LYS A 105 -7.67 -5.08 15.62
CA LYS A 105 -8.28 -5.52 16.89
C LYS A 105 -9.51 -4.67 17.21
N GLU A 106 -9.37 -3.35 17.07
CA GLU A 106 -10.38 -2.36 17.41
C GLU A 106 -10.18 -1.04 16.62
N PRO A 107 -11.24 -0.24 16.40
CA PRO A 107 -11.17 1.01 15.67
C PRO A 107 -10.68 2.18 16.55
N VAL A 108 -9.39 2.17 16.91
CA VAL A 108 -8.74 3.29 17.59
C VAL A 108 -8.55 4.48 16.67
N GLU A 109 -8.32 5.68 17.22
CA GLU A 109 -8.05 6.91 16.44
C GLU A 109 -6.97 6.70 15.37
N PHE A 110 -5.94 5.92 15.69
CA PHE A 110 -4.88 5.56 14.74
C PHE A 110 -5.42 4.84 13.50
N MET A 111 -6.42 3.95 13.63
CA MET A 111 -7.07 3.30 12.48
C MET A 111 -7.77 4.32 11.57
N HIS A 112 -8.42 5.34 12.16
CA HIS A 112 -9.07 6.41 11.39
C HIS A 112 -8.04 7.25 10.63
N HIS A 113 -6.92 7.59 11.27
CA HIS A 113 -5.79 8.26 10.63
C HIS A 113 -5.24 7.42 9.47
N CYS A 114 -4.96 6.13 9.72
CA CYS A 114 -4.49 5.20 8.69
C CYS A 114 -5.46 5.09 7.53
N SER A 115 -6.78 5.04 7.79
CA SER A 115 -7.80 4.97 6.74
C SER A 115 -7.70 6.15 5.77
N THR A 116 -7.49 7.36 6.29
CA THR A 116 -7.30 8.56 5.47
C THR A 116 -5.96 8.54 4.73
N LYS A 117 -4.86 8.13 5.39
CA LYS A 117 -3.55 7.96 4.73
C LYS A 117 -3.61 6.95 3.58
N TRP A 118 -4.28 5.81 3.74
CA TRP A 118 -4.47 4.84 2.66
C TRP A 118 -5.16 5.46 1.45
N ALA A 119 -6.21 6.27 1.65
CA ALA A 119 -6.88 6.96 0.55
C ALA A 119 -5.94 7.92 -0.19
N LEU A 120 -5.10 8.68 0.53
CA LEU A 120 -4.11 9.58 -0.08
C LEU A 120 -3.08 8.81 -0.91
N PHE A 121 -2.53 7.73 -0.37
CA PHE A 121 -1.55 6.92 -1.10
C PHE A 121 -2.16 6.15 -2.27
N LEU A 122 -3.43 5.72 -2.19
CA LEU A 122 -4.13 5.17 -3.36
C LEU A 122 -4.27 6.20 -4.49
N MET A 123 -4.48 7.47 -4.16
CA MET A 123 -4.46 8.55 -5.16
C MET A 123 -3.06 8.80 -5.71
N SER A 124 -2.02 8.67 -4.87
CA SER A 124 -0.62 8.72 -5.31
C SER A 124 -0.27 7.58 -6.28
N LEU A 125 -0.69 6.34 -6.00
CA LEU A 125 -0.53 5.19 -6.88
C LEU A 125 -1.21 5.42 -8.23
N LYS A 126 -2.47 5.90 -8.20
CA LYS A 126 -3.20 6.26 -9.41
C LYS A 126 -2.44 7.30 -10.24
N SER A 127 -1.96 8.36 -9.61
CA SER A 127 -1.18 9.41 -10.28
C SER A 127 0.11 8.88 -10.89
N LEU A 128 0.86 8.06 -10.14
CA LEU A 128 2.09 7.43 -10.62
C LEU A 128 1.83 6.62 -11.89
N VAL A 129 0.82 5.76 -11.85
CA VAL A 129 0.53 4.85 -12.97
C VAL A 129 -0.03 5.61 -14.19
N GLU A 130 -0.85 6.64 -13.99
CA GLU A 130 -1.48 7.37 -15.11
C GLU A 130 -0.58 8.46 -15.72
N THR A 131 0.36 9.00 -14.95
CA THR A 131 1.13 10.19 -15.35
C THR A 131 2.65 10.02 -15.24
N GLY A 132 3.11 8.97 -14.57
CA GLY A 132 4.52 8.75 -14.25
C GLY A 132 4.99 9.43 -12.96
N GLU A 133 4.13 10.22 -12.29
CA GLU A 133 4.49 10.95 -11.07
C GLU A 133 3.52 10.67 -9.92
N GLY A 134 4.04 10.12 -8.82
CA GLY A 134 3.33 9.96 -7.56
C GLY A 134 3.77 10.99 -6.52
N ALA A 135 3.08 10.99 -5.38
CA ALA A 135 3.36 11.80 -4.19
C ALA A 135 3.68 10.90 -2.97
N PRO A 136 4.81 10.16 -2.99
CA PRO A 136 5.27 9.35 -1.87
C PRO A 136 5.73 10.24 -0.72
N ASP A 137 5.77 9.71 0.50
CA ASP A 137 6.50 10.35 1.60
C ASP A 137 7.98 10.60 1.20
N PRO A 138 8.58 11.77 1.52
CA PRO A 138 8.03 12.85 2.36
C PRO A 138 7.20 13.92 1.64
N ARG A 139 6.89 13.72 0.34
CA ARG A 139 6.15 14.67 -0.50
C ARG A 139 4.62 14.48 -0.46
N ASP A 140 4.12 13.54 0.32
CA ASP A 140 2.69 13.29 0.49
C ASP A 140 1.98 14.45 1.20
N VAL A 141 0.65 14.48 1.07
CA VAL A 141 -0.17 15.41 1.84
C VAL A 141 -0.14 15.01 3.32
N LYS A 142 0.38 15.91 4.15
CA LYS A 142 0.42 15.73 5.61
C LYS A 142 -0.96 16.00 6.20
N ILE A 143 -1.44 15.11 7.07
CA ILE A 143 -2.79 15.13 7.66
C ILE A 143 -2.79 14.84 9.16
N ASP A 144 -1.61 14.77 9.76
CA ASP A 144 -1.43 14.62 11.19
C ASP A 144 -1.14 16.00 11.82
N ASN A 145 -1.35 16.07 13.12
CA ASN A 145 -0.87 17.11 14.02
C ASN A 145 0.06 16.49 15.08
N TRP A 146 0.64 15.33 14.77
CA TRP A 146 1.49 14.53 15.64
C TRP A 146 2.98 14.64 15.27
N ASN A 147 3.29 15.55 14.33
CA ASN A 147 4.61 15.94 13.90
C ASN A 147 4.99 17.30 14.50
#